data_AF-A0A3D1A2M8-F1
#
_entry.id   AF-A0A3D1A2M8-F1
#
_cell.length_a   1.000
_cell.length_b   1.000
_cell.length_c   1.000
_cell.angle_alpha   90.00
_cell.angle_beta   90.00
_cell.angle_gamma   90.00
#
_symmetry.space_group_name_H-M   'P 1'
#
loop_
_entity.id
_entity.type
_entity.pdbx_description
1 polymer ?
#
loop_
_entity_poly.entity_id
_entity_poly.type
_entity_poly.pdbx_seq_one_letter_code
_entity_poly.pdbx_strand_id
1 'polypeptide(L)'
;MIIGNPNGLTGKLWLNEGQALDFGLGFGDNIAVYGDYLWHSWGVFPQPAEGKLPGYLGLGVQIGDSSHNHSGLGLRAVAGIAYWLPRNPIEIFLEVVPVLHLSEDSGLHLNAGLGVRYYFN
;
A
#
# COMPACT_ATOMS: atom_id res chain seq x y z
N MET A 1 3.17 -7.57 7.60
CA MET A 1 3.05 -8.89 6.95
C MET A 1 1.95 -8.78 5.91
N ILE A 2 2.34 -8.72 4.64
CA ILE A 2 1.40 -8.78 3.53
C ILE A 2 1.25 -10.27 3.23
N ILE A 3 0.06 -10.82 3.43
CA ILE A 3 -0.26 -12.16 2.94
C ILE A 3 -0.26 -12.05 1.41
N GLY A 4 0.80 -12.57 0.77
CA GLY A 4 0.93 -12.59 -0.68
C GLY A 4 2.37 -12.55 -1.20
N ASN A 5 3.28 -11.80 -0.56
CA ASN A 5 4.70 -11.85 -0.90
C ASN A 5 5.56 -11.41 0.31
N PRO A 6 6.21 -12.34 1.05
CA PRO A 6 6.84 -12.06 2.33
C PRO A 6 8.15 -11.26 2.24
N ASN A 7 8.66 -11.02 1.03
CA ASN A 7 9.94 -10.38 0.77
C ASN A 7 9.73 -9.15 -0.10
N GLY A 8 9.63 -7.97 0.51
CA GLY A 8 9.47 -6.74 -0.25
C GLY A 8 9.91 -5.50 0.52
N LEU A 9 10.50 -4.55 -0.21
CA LEU A 9 10.79 -3.22 0.30
C LEU A 9 9.67 -2.29 -0.12
N THR A 10 9.15 -1.51 0.82
CA THR A 10 8.10 -0.52 0.55
C THR A 10 8.55 0.85 1.06
N GLY A 11 8.31 1.89 0.28
CA GLY A 11 8.56 3.27 0.63
C GLY A 11 7.31 4.12 0.47
N LYS A 12 7.19 5.15 1.30
CA LYS A 12 6.09 6.13 1.21
C LYS A 12 6.66 7.53 1.23
N LEU A 13 6.25 8.35 0.27
CA LEU A 13 6.65 9.73 0.12
C LEU A 13 5.42 10.62 0.25
N TRP A 14 5.42 11.49 1.25
CA TRP A 14 4.36 12.49 1.42
C TRP A 14 4.58 13.65 0.44
N LEU A 15 3.58 13.94 -0.39
CA LEU A 15 3.58 15.09 -1.30
C LEU A 15 3.02 16.34 -0.62
N ASN A 16 2.00 16.15 0.21
CA ASN A 16 1.40 17.16 1.09
C ASN A 16 0.63 16.46 2.23
N GLU A 17 -0.04 17.20 3.10
CA GLU A 17 -0.76 16.64 4.26
C GLU A 17 -1.88 15.65 3.90
N GLY A 18 -2.42 15.70 2.68
CA GLY A 18 -3.52 14.86 2.22
C GLY A 18 -3.14 13.88 1.11
N GLN A 19 -1.90 13.86 0.63
CA GLN A 19 -1.49 13.07 -0.53
C GLN A 19 -0.11 12.46 -0.33
N ALA A 20 0.02 11.18 -0.65
CA ALA A 20 1.27 10.44 -0.59
C ALA A 20 1.41 9.50 -1.78
N LEU A 21 2.64 9.25 -2.19
CA LEU A 21 3.00 8.16 -3.09
C LEU A 21 3.49 6.99 -2.25
N ASP A 22 2.92 5.81 -2.45
CA ASP A 22 3.41 4.55 -1.90
C ASP A 22 3.97 3.73 -3.06
N PHE A 23 5.16 3.16 -2.88
CA PHE A 23 5.78 2.34 -3.89
C PHE A 23 6.48 1.18 -3.20
N GLY A 24 6.50 0.04 -3.86
CA GLY A 24 7.17 -1.11 -3.30
C GLY A 24 7.67 -2.06 -4.36
N LEU A 25 8.64 -2.84 -3.94
CA LEU A 25 9.35 -3.81 -4.74
C LEU A 25 9.34 -5.13 -3.98
N GLY A 26 8.54 -6.06 -4.48
CA GLY A 26 8.52 -7.45 -4.05
C GLY A 26 9.57 -8.25 -4.80
N PHE A 27 10.31 -9.08 -4.07
CA PHE A 27 11.34 -9.97 -4.59
C PHE A 27 11.12 -11.39 -4.07
N GLY A 28 11.45 -12.41 -4.84
CA GLY A 28 11.25 -13.81 -4.47
C GLY A 28 11.41 -14.67 -5.71
N ASP A 29 10.45 -15.56 -5.97
CA ASP A 29 10.36 -16.28 -7.24
C ASP A 29 10.02 -15.34 -8.42
N ASN A 30 9.48 -14.16 -8.11
CA ASN A 30 9.03 -13.15 -9.07
C ASN A 30 9.37 -11.75 -8.56
N ILE A 31 9.77 -10.87 -9.48
CA ILE A 31 9.96 -9.45 -9.18
C ILE A 31 8.68 -8.73 -9.54
N ALA A 32 8.13 -7.99 -8.57
CA ALA A 32 6.95 -7.15 -8.79
C ALA A 32 7.19 -5.76 -8.21
N VAL A 33 6.94 -4.74 -9.01
CA VAL A 33 6.99 -3.34 -8.60
C VAL A 33 5.57 -2.80 -8.57
N TYR A 34 5.24 -1.99 -7.58
CA TYR A 34 4.00 -1.24 -7.59
C TYR A 34 4.23 0.24 -7.25
N GLY A 35 3.29 1.06 -7.70
CA GLY A 35 3.19 2.47 -7.32
C GLY A 35 1.72 2.85 -7.14
N ASP A 36 1.38 3.34 -5.97
CA ASP A 36 0.05 3.74 -5.54
C ASP A 36 0.05 5.23 -5.17
N TYR A 37 -0.94 5.96 -5.68
CA TYR A 37 -1.23 7.33 -5.27
C TYR A 37 -2.31 7.29 -4.19
N LEU A 38 -1.99 7.81 -3.01
CA LEU A 38 -2.82 7.74 -1.82
C LEU A 38 -3.35 9.12 -1.44
N TRP A 39 -4.65 9.21 -1.24
CA TRP A 39 -5.34 10.34 -0.64
C TRP A 39 -5.66 10.03 0.82
N HIS A 40 -5.14 10.85 1.72
CA HIS A 40 -5.36 10.75 3.16
C HIS A 40 -6.41 11.76 3.61
N SER A 41 -7.37 11.27 4.41
CA SER A 41 -8.39 12.09 5.03
C SER A 41 -8.38 11.89 6.53
N TRP A 42 -8.05 12.96 7.24
CA TRP A 42 -7.96 13.03 8.70
C TRP A 42 -9.33 13.20 9.37
N GLY A 43 -10.38 13.49 8.58
CA GLY A 43 -11.74 13.73 9.08
C GLY A 43 -12.69 12.53 8.97
N VAL A 44 -12.25 11.40 8.39
CA VAL A 44 -13.12 10.23 8.19
C VAL A 44 -13.41 9.51 9.50
N PHE A 45 -12.49 9.55 10.46
CA PHE A 45 -12.63 8.90 11.76
C PHE A 45 -12.55 9.91 12.91
N PRO A 46 -13.27 9.67 14.03
CA PRO A 46 -13.08 10.42 15.26
C PRO A 46 -11.61 10.36 15.69
N GLN A 47 -11.00 11.52 15.90
CA GLN A 47 -9.59 11.58 16.28
C GLN A 47 -9.42 11.19 17.77
N PRO A 48 -8.45 10.32 18.09
CA PRO A 48 -8.16 9.95 19.47
C PRO A 48 -7.55 11.12 20.24
N ALA A 49 -7.62 11.07 21.57
CA ALA A 49 -7.03 12.11 22.44
C ALA A 49 -5.50 12.23 22.27
N GLU A 50 -4.83 11.14 21.90
CA GLU A 50 -3.42 11.11 21.56
C GLU A 50 -3.17 10.34 20.24
N GLY A 51 -2.27 10.88 19.40
CA GLY A 51 -1.96 10.33 18.08
C GLY A 51 -2.84 10.93 16.97
N LYS A 52 -2.77 10.34 15.78
CA LYS A 52 -3.64 10.70 14.64
C LYS A 52 -4.14 9.46 13.93
N LEU A 53 -5.42 9.44 13.54
CA LEU A 53 -6.04 8.30 12.88
C LEU A 53 -6.62 8.71 11.51
N PRO A 54 -5.80 8.82 10.46
CA PRO A 54 -6.29 9.04 9.09
C PRO A 54 -6.85 7.75 8.47
N GLY A 55 -7.90 7.93 7.68
CA GLY A 55 -8.26 6.97 6.62
C GLY A 55 -7.60 7.37 5.32
N TYR A 56 -7.32 6.40 4.45
CA TYR A 56 -6.80 6.68 3.12
C TYR A 56 -7.42 5.77 2.06
N LEU A 57 -7.55 6.34 0.87
CA LEU A 57 -7.91 5.63 -0.36
C LEU A 57 -6.82 5.89 -1.38
N GLY A 58 -6.63 4.96 -2.31
CA GLY A 58 -5.62 5.12 -3.33
C GLY A 58 -5.89 4.30 -4.57
N LEU A 59 -5.20 4.68 -5.63
CA LEU A 59 -5.20 3.97 -6.91
C LEU A 59 -3.77 3.88 -7.40
N GLY A 60 -3.46 2.78 -8.05
CA GLY A 60 -2.11 2.53 -8.52
C GLY A 60 -2.02 1.43 -9.54
N VAL A 61 -0.78 1.09 -9.85
CA VAL A 61 -0.45 0.06 -10.82
C VAL A 61 0.61 -0.87 -10.24
N GLN A 62 0.52 -2.14 -10.61
CA GLN A 62 1.54 -3.16 -10.39
C GLN A 62 2.07 -3.64 -11.73
N ILE A 63 3.38 -3.83 -11.81
CA ILE A 63 4.03 -4.50 -12.93
C ILE A 63 4.92 -5.58 -12.33
N GLY A 64 4.73 -6.83 -12.74
CA GLY A 64 5.56 -7.93 -12.26
C GLY A 64 5.78 -9.00 -13.33
N ASP A 65 6.91 -9.68 -13.22
CA ASP A 65 7.26 -10.81 -14.07
C ASP A 65 6.80 -12.10 -13.38
N SER A 66 5.75 -12.74 -13.88
CA SER A 66 5.39 -14.10 -13.48
C SER A 66 6.24 -15.06 -14.32
N SER A 67 6.91 -16.02 -13.66
CA SER A 67 8.00 -16.91 -14.16
C SER A 67 7.72 -17.69 -15.45
N HIS A 68 6.58 -17.48 -16.12
CA HIS A 68 6.19 -18.09 -17.38
C HIS A 68 5.71 -17.01 -18.38
N ASN A 69 6.62 -16.12 -18.77
CA ASN A 69 6.58 -15.31 -20.00
C ASN A 69 5.50 -14.22 -20.14
N HIS A 70 4.93 -13.71 -19.04
CA HIS A 70 4.01 -12.57 -19.13
C HIS A 70 4.34 -11.53 -18.07
N SER A 71 4.82 -10.37 -18.52
CA SER A 71 4.80 -9.14 -17.75
C SER A 71 3.35 -8.80 -17.45
N GLY A 72 2.90 -9.09 -16.24
CA GLY A 72 1.53 -8.85 -15.81
C GLY A 72 1.37 -7.39 -15.38
N LEU A 73 0.50 -6.65 -16.06
CA LEU A 73 0.04 -5.35 -15.59
C LEU A 73 -1.19 -5.54 -14.71
N GLY A 74 -1.18 -4.93 -13.53
CA GLY A 74 -2.30 -4.94 -12.59
C GLY A 74 -2.72 -3.52 -12.22
N LEU A 75 -4.03 -3.26 -12.19
CA LEU A 75 -4.58 -2.06 -11.58
C LEU A 75 -4.85 -2.32 -10.10
N ARG A 76 -4.45 -1.40 -9.24
CA ARG A 76 -4.58 -1.50 -7.80
C ARG A 76 -5.55 -0.45 -7.30
N ALA A 77 -6.44 -0.84 -6.39
CA ALA A 77 -7.14 0.11 -5.55
C ALA A 77 -6.79 -0.19 -4.09
N VAL A 78 -6.49 0.85 -3.31
CA VAL A 78 -6.02 0.74 -1.93
C VAL A 78 -7.06 1.41 -1.04
N ALA A 79 -7.45 0.73 0.02
CA ALA A 79 -8.23 1.32 1.08
C ALA A 79 -7.63 0.92 2.42
N GLY A 80 -7.34 1.90 3.27
CA GLY A 80 -6.67 1.63 4.54
C GLY A 80 -6.93 2.67 5.59
N ILE A 81 -6.51 2.31 6.80
CA ILE A 81 -6.48 3.16 7.97
C ILE A 81 -5.07 3.12 8.55
N ALA A 82 -4.62 4.25 9.07
CA ALA A 82 -3.34 4.35 9.73
C ALA A 82 -3.52 5.00 11.10
N TYR A 83 -2.73 4.56 12.07
CA TYR A 83 -2.62 5.16 13.39
C TYR A 83 -1.19 5.62 13.63
N TRP A 84 -1.05 6.93 13.82
CA TRP A 84 0.22 7.60 14.11
C TRP A 84 0.41 7.65 15.62
N LEU A 85 1.47 7.01 16.10
CA LEU A 85 1.77 7.01 17.53
C LEU A 85 2.16 8.41 17.99
N PRO A 86 1.67 8.85 19.16
CA PRO A 86 2.14 10.09 19.77
C PRO A 86 3.63 9.98 20.12
N ARG A 87 4.40 11.04 19.81
CA ARG A 87 5.83 11.22 20.18
C ARG A 87 6.83 10.26 19.54
N ASN A 88 6.39 9.36 18.65
CA ASN A 88 7.27 8.47 17.88
C ASN A 88 6.95 8.60 16.40
N PRO A 89 7.94 8.58 15.49
CA PRO A 89 7.69 8.64 14.05
C PRO A 89 7.29 7.27 13.50
N ILE A 90 6.33 6.62 14.17
CA ILE A 90 5.86 5.27 13.87
C ILE A 90 4.37 5.34 13.52
N GLU A 91 4.02 4.75 12.39
CA GLU A 91 2.66 4.58 11.89
C GLU A 91 2.32 3.09 11.84
N ILE A 92 1.21 2.68 12.44
CA ILE A 92 0.63 1.35 12.27
C ILE A 92 -0.45 1.46 11.21
N PHE A 93 -0.46 0.60 10.21
CA PHE A 93 -1.45 0.66 9.14
C PHE A 93 -2.11 -0.69 8.88
N LEU A 94 -3.38 -0.65 8.53
CA LEU A 94 -4.17 -1.77 8.05
C LEU A 94 -4.79 -1.37 6.72
N GLU A 95 -4.60 -2.19 5.69
CA GLU A 95 -5.10 -1.92 4.36
C GLU A 95 -5.59 -3.17 3.65
N VAL A 96 -6.48 -2.93 2.69
CA VAL A 96 -6.98 -3.90 1.74
C VAL A 96 -6.73 -3.36 0.35
N VAL A 97 -6.18 -4.21 -0.52
CA VAL A 97 -5.71 -3.85 -1.85
C VAL A 97 -6.26 -4.86 -2.87
N PRO A 98 -7.45 -4.64 -3.42
CA PRO A 98 -7.87 -5.32 -4.65
C PRO A 98 -6.94 -4.97 -5.81
N VAL A 99 -6.51 -6.01 -6.54
CA VAL A 99 -5.66 -5.93 -7.73
C VAL A 99 -6.37 -6.63 -8.88
N LEU A 100 -6.61 -5.89 -9.95
CA LEU A 100 -7.17 -6.42 -11.18
C LEU A 100 -6.04 -6.63 -12.19
N HIS A 101 -5.72 -7.89 -12.50
CA HIS A 101 -4.74 -8.21 -13.53
C HIS A 101 -5.37 -8.09 -14.92
N LEU A 102 -4.69 -7.42 -15.84
CA LEU A 102 -5.14 -7.18 -17.22
C LEU A 102 -4.51 -8.16 -18.24
N SER A 103 -3.85 -9.24 -17.79
CA SER A 103 -3.34 -10.32 -18.65
C SER A 103 -4.48 -11.15 -19.25
N GLU A 104 -4.14 -12.03 -20.22
CA GLU A 104 -5.13 -12.86 -20.95
C GLU A 104 -6.10 -13.63 -20.03
N ASP A 105 -5.64 -14.05 -18.85
CA ASP A 105 -6.49 -14.53 -17.74
C ASP A 105 -6.74 -13.39 -16.74
N SER A 106 -7.64 -12.46 -17.09
CA SER A 106 -8.01 -11.37 -16.21
C SER A 106 -8.58 -11.91 -14.89
N GLY A 107 -7.92 -11.60 -13.78
CA GLY A 107 -8.25 -12.13 -12.46
C GLY A 107 -8.24 -11.02 -11.40
N LEU A 108 -9.24 -11.06 -10.51
CA LEU A 108 -9.29 -10.19 -9.34
C LEU A 108 -8.61 -10.89 -8.17
N HIS A 109 -7.52 -10.29 -7.67
CA HIS A 109 -6.87 -10.70 -6.45
C HIS A 109 -7.16 -9.68 -5.35
N LEU A 110 -7.31 -10.17 -4.12
CA LEU A 110 -7.51 -9.31 -2.96
C LEU A 110 -6.36 -9.51 -1.99
N ASN A 111 -5.58 -8.46 -1.77
CA ASN A 111 -4.52 -8.45 -0.77
C ASN A 111 -5.01 -7.72 0.48
N ALA A 112 -4.52 -8.14 1.64
CA ALA A 112 -4.70 -7.41 2.89
C ALA A 112 -3.36 -7.35 3.62
N GLY A 113 -3.08 -6.22 4.25
CA GLY A 113 -1.81 -5.93 4.91
C GLY A 113 -2.02 -5.28 6.26
N LEU A 114 -1.37 -5.83 7.28
CA LEU A 114 -1.12 -5.17 8.56
C LEU A 114 0.38 -4.91 8.67
N GLY A 115 0.76 -3.68 8.96
CA GLY A 115 2.16 -3.28 8.99
C GLY A 115 2.45 -2.11 9.92
N VAL A 116 3.74 -1.85 10.06
CA VAL A 116 4.29 -0.72 10.79
C VAL A 116 5.26 0.00 9.86
N ARG A 117 5.14 1.31 9.76
CA ARG A 117 5.98 2.18 8.94
C ARG A 117 6.72 3.16 9.85
N TYR A 118 8.03 3.20 9.70
CA TYR A 118 8.90 4.14 10.40
C TYR A 118 9.23 5.30 9.46
N TYR A 119 9.05 6.53 9.93
CA TYR A 119 9.44 7.74 9.21
C TYR A 119 10.77 8.26 9.76
N PHE A 120 11.78 8.37 8.89
CA PHE A 120 13.03 9.03 9.24
C PHE A 120 12.83 10.54 9.04
N ASN A 121 12.97 11.32 10.12
CA ASN A 121 12.90 12.78 10.13
C ASN A 121 14.27 13.38 10.42
#